data_AF-A0A4Q1ZZR6-F1
#
_entry.id   AF-A0A4Q1ZZR6-F1
#
_cell.length_a   1.000
_cell.length_b   1.000
_cell.length_c   1.000
_cell.angle_alpha   90.00
_cell.angle_beta   90.00
_cell.angle_gamma   90.00
#
_symmetry.space_group_name_H-M   'P 1'
#
loop_
_entity.id
_entity.type
_entity.pdbx_description
1 polymer ?
#
loop_
_entity_poly.entity_id
_entity_poly.type
_entity_poly.pdbx_seq_one_letter_code
_entity_poly.pdbx_strand_id
1 'polypeptide(L)'
;MENVISKEVNRLIDYKFSLLVNSFVNTNHLSKTDFINHSFDTVFDLIDEAQKGSYYELIGDHYVPIASKGYDLNLLNQLKFTKYDAFIDYKSPDNQLIDAYEIKVTKRDDARFSKEMLDIFKALGTYENYISLYAPIKLSSEKIGVICLENFSGVPFTEQSKMLLKLFAQQFSNIYTLKHYQEQSDIRYQNITNVLVNAIEVKDSYTVGHANRVQELSLKIASKIKLSDERINVLKNAAILHDVGKIGIPTEVLIKPAKLTDQEYKTIQEHPLHAQKILSGIDGFAEIAELAYCHHEHYDGTGYPRGLKNEQIPFEAQIIQIADVFDAMTSERAYRQAFSVEKALAVLIEEKGRQFHPELVDIMIELNQDER
;
A
#
# COMPACT_ATOMS: atom_id res chain seq x y z
N MET A 1 -16.39 3.76 -54.39
CA MET A 1 -15.27 4.38 -53.64
C MET A 1 -15.75 4.91 -52.28
N GLU A 2 -16.86 5.67 -52.21
CA GLU A 2 -17.47 6.15 -50.95
C GLU A 2 -17.77 5.05 -49.91
N ASN A 3 -18.26 3.87 -50.34
CA ASN A 3 -18.58 2.75 -49.43
C ASN A 3 -17.34 2.07 -48.79
N VAL A 4 -16.15 2.24 -49.35
CA VAL A 4 -14.90 1.68 -48.79
C VAL A 4 -14.32 2.66 -47.78
N ILE A 5 -14.28 3.95 -48.14
CA ILE A 5 -13.83 5.04 -47.25
C ILE A 5 -14.70 5.11 -46.00
N SER A 6 -16.02 4.99 -46.13
CA SER A 6 -16.94 4.96 -44.98
C SER A 6 -16.71 3.77 -44.05
N LYS A 7 -16.39 2.57 -44.59
CA LYS A 7 -16.08 1.39 -43.77
C LYS A 7 -14.75 1.52 -43.03
N GLU A 8 -13.76 2.13 -43.66
CA GLU A 8 -12.43 2.33 -43.08
C GLU A 8 -12.46 3.39 -41.98
N VAL A 9 -13.20 4.48 -42.20
CA VAL A 9 -13.49 5.50 -41.17
C VAL A 9 -14.23 4.89 -39.98
N ASN A 10 -15.27 4.09 -40.21
CA ASN A 10 -16.01 3.44 -39.11
C ASN A 10 -15.13 2.48 -38.31
N ARG A 11 -14.26 1.70 -38.97
CA ARG A 11 -13.30 0.83 -38.28
C ARG A 11 -12.31 1.61 -37.42
N LEU A 12 -11.84 2.76 -37.89
CA LEU A 12 -10.93 3.61 -37.12
C LEU A 12 -11.63 4.19 -35.88
N ILE A 13 -12.89 4.60 -36.03
CA ILE A 13 -13.72 5.07 -34.91
C ILE A 13 -13.93 3.96 -33.89
N ASP A 14 -14.32 2.76 -34.32
CA ASP A 14 -14.52 1.61 -33.45
C ASP A 14 -13.23 1.23 -32.70
N TYR A 15 -12.08 1.29 -33.39
CA TYR A 15 -10.77 1.05 -32.79
C TYR A 15 -10.42 2.10 -31.72
N LYS A 16 -10.52 3.39 -32.04
CA LYS A 16 -10.25 4.47 -31.07
C LYS A 16 -11.21 4.43 -29.89
N PHE A 17 -12.48 4.09 -30.11
CA PHE A 17 -13.45 3.89 -29.03
C PHE A 17 -13.07 2.70 -28.15
N SER A 18 -12.64 1.59 -28.74
CA SER A 18 -12.17 0.43 -27.97
C SER A 18 -10.93 0.74 -27.13
N LEU A 19 -9.95 1.47 -27.67
CA LEU A 19 -8.79 1.93 -26.91
C LEU A 19 -9.20 2.78 -25.71
N LEU A 20 -10.09 3.75 -25.93
CA LEU A 20 -10.62 4.62 -24.88
C LEU A 20 -11.33 3.80 -23.78
N VAL A 21 -12.22 2.88 -24.15
CA VAL A 21 -12.91 2.03 -23.16
C VAL A 21 -11.93 1.14 -22.39
N ASN A 22 -10.96 0.54 -23.07
CA ASN A 22 -9.96 -0.32 -22.44
C ASN A 22 -9.08 0.44 -21.45
N SER A 23 -8.71 1.69 -21.77
CA SER A 23 -7.93 2.53 -20.86
C SER A 23 -8.71 2.93 -19.60
N PHE A 24 -10.05 2.86 -19.60
CA PHE A 24 -10.88 3.13 -18.42
C PHE A 24 -11.24 1.88 -17.61
N VAL A 25 -11.41 0.72 -18.26
CA VAL A 25 -12.01 -0.47 -17.61
C VAL A 25 -10.95 -1.42 -17.01
N ASN A 26 -9.78 -1.57 -17.65
CA ASN A 26 -8.81 -2.62 -17.29
C ASN A 26 -7.67 -2.17 -16.38
N THR A 27 -7.76 -1.00 -15.77
CA THR A 27 -6.61 -0.38 -15.08
C THR A 27 -6.65 -0.44 -13.55
N ASN A 28 -7.75 -0.90 -12.96
CA ASN A 28 -7.94 -0.88 -11.49
C ASN A 28 -6.95 -1.77 -10.71
N HIS A 29 -6.34 -2.76 -11.36
CA HIS A 29 -5.37 -3.67 -10.75
C HIS A 29 -3.91 -3.28 -11.01
N LEU A 30 -3.67 -2.28 -11.85
CA LEU A 30 -2.31 -1.87 -12.22
C LEU A 30 -1.64 -1.12 -11.07
N SER A 31 -0.31 -1.24 -11.00
CA SER A 31 0.48 -0.30 -10.21
C SER A 31 0.28 1.12 -10.75
N LYS A 32 0.55 2.13 -9.91
CA LYS A 32 0.49 3.54 -10.32
C LYS A 32 1.32 3.77 -11.60
N THR A 33 2.53 3.23 -11.64
CA THR A 33 3.47 3.38 -12.76
C THR A 33 2.97 2.70 -14.02
N ASP A 34 2.46 1.47 -13.92
CA ASP A 34 1.94 0.74 -15.08
C ASP A 34 0.70 1.44 -15.67
N PHE A 35 -0.17 1.96 -14.81
CA PHE A 35 -1.31 2.76 -15.23
C PHE A 35 -0.87 4.01 -16.01
N ILE A 36 0.08 4.77 -15.47
CA ILE A 36 0.57 6.00 -16.08
C ILE A 36 1.15 5.71 -17.45
N ASN A 37 2.05 4.73 -17.56
CA ASN A 37 2.72 4.41 -18.81
C ASN A 37 1.72 3.95 -19.88
N HIS A 38 0.84 3.00 -19.53
CA HIS A 38 -0.16 2.48 -20.47
C HIS A 38 -1.13 3.57 -20.95
N SER A 39 -1.62 4.39 -20.02
CA SER A 39 -2.58 5.44 -20.36
C SER A 39 -1.92 6.58 -21.14
N PHE A 40 -0.67 6.92 -20.81
CA PHE A 40 0.11 7.91 -21.53
C PHE A 40 0.39 7.48 -22.97
N ASP A 41 0.72 6.21 -23.22
CA ASP A 41 0.86 5.70 -24.59
C ASP A 41 -0.46 5.78 -25.38
N THR A 42 -1.58 5.43 -24.74
CA THR A 42 -2.92 5.47 -25.34
C THR A 42 -3.31 6.90 -25.77
N VAL A 43 -2.88 7.93 -25.02
CA VAL A 43 -3.13 9.32 -25.39
C VAL A 43 -2.64 9.63 -26.81
N PHE A 44 -1.47 9.12 -27.20
CA PHE A 44 -0.90 9.35 -28.53
C PHE A 44 -1.56 8.55 -29.64
N ASP A 45 -2.21 7.42 -29.31
CA ASP A 45 -2.96 6.66 -30.29
C ASP A 45 -4.34 7.31 -30.58
N LEU A 46 -4.80 8.19 -29.69
CA LEU A 46 -6.07 8.88 -29.80
C LEU A 46 -5.94 10.32 -30.32
N ILE A 47 -4.88 11.04 -29.92
CA ILE A 47 -4.61 12.43 -30.31
C ILE A 47 -3.59 12.44 -31.46
N ASP A 48 -4.08 12.47 -32.69
CA ASP A 48 -3.26 12.35 -33.90
C ASP A 48 -2.27 13.51 -34.08
N GLU A 49 -2.59 14.69 -33.54
CA GLU A 49 -1.74 15.88 -33.63
C GLU A 49 -0.52 15.81 -32.70
N ALA A 50 -0.53 14.94 -31.69
CA ALA A 50 0.56 14.81 -30.72
C ALA A 50 1.73 14.02 -31.33
N GLN A 51 2.86 14.69 -31.53
CA GLN A 51 4.06 14.07 -32.12
C GLN A 51 5.08 13.67 -31.06
N LYS A 52 5.16 14.45 -29.97
CA LYS A 52 5.99 14.18 -28.80
C LYS A 52 5.23 14.59 -27.54
N GLY A 53 5.72 14.18 -26.39
CA GLY A 53 5.11 14.57 -25.12
C GLY A 53 5.81 13.99 -23.91
N SER A 54 5.47 14.54 -22.76
CA SER A 54 5.99 14.09 -21.47
C SER A 54 4.96 14.29 -20.36
N TYR A 55 5.00 13.38 -19.38
CA TYR A 55 4.27 13.50 -18.13
C TYR A 55 5.25 13.80 -17.00
N TYR A 56 4.97 14.84 -16.21
CA TYR A 56 5.77 15.22 -15.06
C TYR A 56 4.98 15.13 -13.76
N GLU A 57 5.63 14.65 -12.70
CA GLU A 57 5.17 14.76 -11.32
C GLU A 57 5.89 15.88 -10.59
N LEU A 58 5.19 16.59 -9.71
CA LEU A 58 5.77 17.56 -8.79
C LEU A 58 6.24 16.83 -7.52
N ILE A 59 7.55 16.73 -7.33
CA ILE A 59 8.17 16.12 -6.15
C ILE A 59 8.88 17.24 -5.38
N GLY A 60 8.36 17.54 -4.19
CA GLY A 60 8.76 18.74 -3.45
C GLY A 60 8.42 19.99 -4.27
N ASP A 61 9.45 20.76 -4.64
CA ASP A 61 9.30 21.96 -5.45
C ASP A 61 9.71 21.78 -6.92
N HIS A 62 10.02 20.54 -7.35
CA HIS A 62 10.55 20.26 -8.69
C HIS A 62 9.67 19.33 -9.51
N TYR A 63 9.53 19.61 -10.80
CA TYR A 63 8.92 18.67 -11.74
C TYR A 63 9.94 17.63 -12.21
N VAL A 64 9.56 16.36 -12.11
CA VAL A 64 10.36 15.20 -12.52
C VAL A 64 9.61 14.48 -13.63
N PRO A 65 10.24 14.22 -14.80
CA PRO A 65 9.59 13.47 -15.88
C PRO A 65 9.41 12.00 -15.46
N ILE A 66 8.18 11.52 -15.55
CA ILE A 66 7.81 10.13 -15.21
C ILE A 66 7.62 9.29 -16.48
N ALA A 67 7.09 9.90 -17.54
CA ALA A 67 6.93 9.24 -18.84
C ALA A 67 7.25 10.21 -19.98
N SER A 68 7.71 9.69 -21.11
CA SER A 68 7.99 10.48 -22.31
C SER A 68 7.79 9.66 -23.57
N LYS A 69 7.29 10.28 -24.63
CA LYS A 69 7.21 9.71 -25.98
C LYS A 69 7.82 10.69 -26.97
N GLY A 70 8.76 10.20 -27.78
CA GLY A 70 9.48 11.02 -28.76
C GLY A 70 10.58 11.94 -28.21
N TYR A 71 10.86 11.90 -26.90
CA TYR A 71 11.99 12.58 -26.26
C TYR A 71 12.96 11.60 -25.61
N ASP A 72 14.22 12.02 -25.50
CA ASP A 72 15.22 11.35 -24.67
C ASP A 72 14.97 11.68 -23.19
N LEU A 73 14.56 10.67 -22.43
CA LEU A 73 14.26 10.81 -21.00
C LEU A 73 15.49 11.24 -20.18
N ASN A 74 16.71 10.90 -20.60
CA ASN A 74 17.94 11.34 -19.92
C ASN A 74 18.17 12.84 -20.10
N LEU A 75 17.82 13.39 -21.27
CA LEU A 75 17.88 14.84 -21.50
C LEU A 75 16.75 15.56 -20.74
N LEU A 76 15.54 14.99 -20.71
CA LEU A 76 14.44 15.54 -19.92
C LEU A 76 14.77 15.58 -18.42
N ASN A 77 15.40 14.54 -17.88
CA ASN A 77 15.81 14.48 -16.47
C ASN A 77 16.87 15.52 -16.08
N GLN A 78 17.59 16.09 -17.06
CA GLN A 78 18.54 17.18 -16.82
C GLN A 78 17.84 18.54 -16.67
N LEU A 79 16.60 18.68 -17.15
CA LEU A 79 15.79 19.88 -17.00
C LEU A 79 15.19 19.93 -15.58
N LYS A 80 15.79 20.74 -14.70
CA LYS A 80 15.33 20.92 -13.33
C LYS A 80 14.34 22.07 -13.22
N PHE A 81 13.09 21.82 -13.56
CA PHE A 81 12.05 22.84 -13.40
C PHE A 81 11.56 22.93 -11.97
N THR A 82 11.50 24.14 -11.40
CA THR A 82 10.73 24.36 -10.17
C THR A 82 9.25 24.52 -10.49
N LYS A 83 8.38 24.49 -9.47
CA LYS A 83 6.95 24.82 -9.62
C LYS A 83 6.67 26.22 -10.18
N TYR A 84 7.67 27.12 -10.14
CA TYR A 84 7.59 28.49 -10.65
C TYR A 84 8.23 28.64 -12.04
N ASP A 85 9.17 27.76 -12.40
CA ASP A 85 9.90 27.79 -13.67
C ASP A 85 9.27 26.90 -14.75
N ALA A 86 8.58 25.84 -14.33
CA ALA A 86 7.97 24.90 -15.24
C ALA A 86 6.76 25.53 -15.92
N PHE A 87 6.69 25.41 -17.24
CA PHE A 87 5.50 25.77 -18.02
C PHE A 87 5.09 27.23 -17.81
N ILE A 88 6.03 28.17 -17.70
CA ILE A 88 5.78 29.61 -17.48
C ILE A 88 4.81 30.23 -18.50
N ASP A 89 4.83 29.73 -19.74
CA ASP A 89 3.91 30.17 -20.79
C ASP A 89 2.47 29.70 -20.48
N TYR A 90 2.33 28.65 -19.67
CA TYR A 90 1.09 28.06 -19.20
C TYR A 90 0.74 28.53 -17.78
N LYS A 91 -0.21 29.47 -17.67
CA LYS A 91 -0.94 29.75 -16.44
C LYS A 91 -2.33 29.14 -16.55
N SER A 92 -2.64 28.13 -15.72
CA SER A 92 -4.02 27.66 -15.56
C SER A 92 -4.87 28.86 -15.13
N PRO A 93 -5.85 29.32 -15.94
CA PRO A 93 -6.66 30.49 -15.61
C PRO A 93 -7.50 30.25 -14.35
N ASP A 94 -7.84 28.99 -14.10
CA ASP A 94 -8.55 28.52 -12.93
C ASP A 94 -7.73 27.40 -12.25
N ASN A 95 -7.27 27.65 -11.03
CA ASN A 95 -6.56 26.64 -10.25
C ASN A 95 -7.48 25.55 -9.69
N GLN A 96 -8.81 25.66 -9.84
CA GLN A 96 -9.77 24.66 -9.37
C GLN A 96 -10.10 23.61 -10.44
N LEU A 97 -10.23 23.99 -11.71
CA LEU A 97 -10.67 23.08 -12.78
C LEU A 97 -9.52 22.27 -13.40
N ILE A 98 -9.80 21.02 -13.77
CA ILE A 98 -8.92 20.24 -14.66
C ILE A 98 -9.41 20.49 -16.09
N ASP A 99 -8.58 21.14 -16.90
CA ASP A 99 -8.84 21.38 -18.31
C ASP A 99 -7.59 21.22 -19.16
N ALA A 100 -7.77 21.20 -20.49
CA ALA A 100 -6.68 21.17 -21.45
C ALA A 100 -6.48 22.55 -22.09
N TYR A 101 -5.24 23.02 -22.09
CA TYR A 101 -4.89 24.37 -22.52
C TYR A 101 -3.80 24.32 -23.56
N GLU A 102 -4.07 24.94 -24.70
CA GLU A 102 -3.12 25.04 -25.79
C GLU A 102 -2.31 26.34 -25.66
N ILE A 103 -1.01 26.24 -25.96
CA ILE A 103 -0.18 27.40 -26.22
C ILE A 103 0.65 27.22 -27.48
N LYS A 104 0.86 28.34 -28.19
CA LYS A 104 1.84 28.42 -29.26
C LYS A 104 3.15 28.99 -28.71
N VAL A 105 4.19 28.17 -28.71
CA VAL A 105 5.54 28.60 -28.32
C VAL A 105 6.27 29.07 -29.57
N THR A 106 6.33 30.39 -29.74
CA THR A 106 7.06 31.00 -30.86
C THR A 106 8.56 30.93 -30.63
N LYS A 107 9.02 31.30 -29.42
CA LYS A 107 10.41 31.17 -28.96
C LYS A 107 10.42 31.25 -27.43
N ARG A 108 11.23 30.44 -26.75
CA ARG A 108 11.42 30.53 -25.30
C ARG A 108 12.21 31.79 -24.90
N ASP A 109 11.91 32.31 -23.71
CA ASP A 109 12.59 33.47 -23.13
C ASP A 109 14.00 33.10 -22.63
N ASP A 110 15.02 33.48 -23.42
CA ASP A 110 16.43 33.20 -23.13
C ASP A 110 16.87 33.75 -21.76
N ALA A 111 16.23 34.80 -21.23
CA ALA A 111 16.59 35.40 -19.94
C ALA A 111 16.17 34.56 -18.73
N ARG A 112 15.29 33.58 -18.91
CA ARG A 112 14.73 32.76 -17.83
C ARG A 112 15.44 31.43 -17.63
N PHE A 113 16.25 31.01 -18.59
CA PHE A 113 16.87 29.69 -18.57
C PHE A 113 18.39 29.80 -18.65
N SER A 114 19.09 28.91 -17.94
CA SER A 114 20.53 28.77 -18.09
C SER A 114 20.88 28.34 -19.51
N LYS A 115 22.09 28.64 -19.95
CA LYS A 115 22.60 28.22 -21.26
C LYS A 115 22.46 26.70 -21.47
N GLU A 116 22.74 25.92 -20.44
CA GLU A 116 22.60 24.45 -20.43
C GLU A 116 21.16 24.01 -20.72
N MET A 117 20.16 24.62 -20.06
CA MET A 117 18.75 24.32 -20.32
C MET A 117 18.33 24.73 -21.75
N LEU A 118 18.81 25.86 -22.25
CA LEU A 118 18.55 26.30 -23.62
C LEU A 118 19.12 25.33 -24.66
N ASP A 119 20.32 24.79 -24.42
CA ASP A 119 20.94 23.80 -25.31
C ASP A 119 20.17 22.48 -25.28
N ILE A 120 19.66 22.06 -24.11
CA ILE A 120 18.77 20.90 -24.00
C ILE A 120 17.46 21.13 -24.76
N PHE A 121 16.81 22.30 -24.63
CA PHE A 121 15.59 22.60 -25.38
C PHE A 121 15.80 22.53 -26.90
N LYS A 122 16.94 23.02 -27.39
CA LYS A 122 17.30 22.90 -28.81
C LYS A 122 17.48 21.44 -29.22
N ALA A 123 18.16 20.64 -28.40
CA ALA A 123 18.34 19.21 -28.65
C ALA A 123 17.02 18.44 -28.67
N LEU A 124 16.07 18.79 -27.80
CA LEU A 124 14.72 18.20 -27.77
C LEU A 124 13.81 18.71 -28.89
N GLY A 125 14.15 19.83 -29.51
CA GLY A 125 13.34 20.53 -30.51
C GLY A 125 12.27 21.45 -29.93
N THR A 126 12.27 21.68 -28.61
CA THR A 126 11.27 22.46 -27.87
C THR A 126 11.74 23.88 -27.56
N TYR A 127 12.70 24.41 -28.31
CA TYR A 127 13.18 25.78 -28.12
C TYR A 127 12.23 26.83 -28.73
N GLU A 128 11.65 26.53 -29.90
CA GLU A 128 10.82 27.47 -30.66
C GLU A 128 9.92 26.74 -31.66
N ASN A 129 8.92 27.46 -32.20
CA ASN A 129 8.03 27.05 -33.29
C ASN A 129 7.28 25.72 -33.09
N TYR A 130 6.59 25.57 -31.96
CA TYR A 130 5.71 24.44 -31.73
C TYR A 130 4.46 24.84 -30.95
N ILE A 131 3.47 23.95 -30.94
CA ILE A 131 2.25 24.10 -30.17
C ILE A 131 2.27 23.03 -29.07
N SER A 132 1.96 23.43 -27.85
CA SER A 132 1.91 22.52 -26.71
C SER A 132 0.52 22.51 -26.12
N LEU A 133 -0.02 21.31 -25.91
CA LEU A 133 -1.26 21.08 -25.19
C LEU A 133 -0.94 20.56 -23.79
N TYR A 134 -1.39 21.29 -22.78
CA TYR A 134 -1.15 20.97 -21.37
C TYR A 134 -2.43 20.58 -20.66
N ALA A 135 -2.33 19.62 -19.74
CA ALA A 135 -3.39 19.39 -18.76
C ALA A 135 -2.80 19.10 -17.37
N PRO A 136 -3.26 19.78 -16.31
CA PRO A 136 -2.74 19.58 -14.97
C PRO A 136 -3.30 18.29 -14.35
N ILE A 137 -2.46 17.56 -13.62
CA ILE A 137 -2.90 16.48 -12.74
C ILE A 137 -3.02 17.03 -11.34
N LYS A 138 -4.15 16.77 -10.69
CA LYS A 138 -4.48 17.33 -9.38
C LYS A 138 -4.76 16.24 -8.36
N LEU A 139 -4.38 16.53 -7.12
CA LEU A 139 -4.83 15.81 -5.94
C LEU A 139 -5.65 16.82 -5.11
N SER A 140 -6.95 16.57 -4.99
CA SER A 140 -7.89 17.57 -4.49
C SER A 140 -7.83 18.88 -5.32
N SER A 141 -7.27 19.96 -4.77
CA SER A 141 -7.09 21.25 -5.46
C SER A 141 -5.63 21.55 -5.83
N GLU A 142 -4.68 20.73 -5.38
CA GLU A 142 -3.26 20.97 -5.60
C GLU A 142 -2.79 20.31 -6.89
N LYS A 143 -2.03 21.06 -7.70
CA LYS A 143 -1.40 20.52 -8.91
C LYS A 143 -0.19 19.67 -8.49
N ILE A 144 -0.29 18.38 -8.73
CA ILE A 144 0.75 17.38 -8.42
C ILE A 144 1.50 16.91 -9.67
N GLY A 145 1.06 17.33 -10.85
CA GLY A 145 1.71 16.95 -12.10
C GLY A 145 1.13 17.66 -13.31
N VAL A 146 1.65 17.34 -14.49
CA VAL A 146 1.17 17.88 -15.76
C VAL A 146 1.52 16.96 -16.91
N ILE A 147 0.57 16.77 -17.81
CA ILE A 147 0.77 16.11 -19.10
C ILE A 147 0.98 17.19 -20.15
N CYS A 148 1.99 17.01 -21.00
CA CYS A 148 2.33 17.89 -22.11
C CYS A 148 2.39 17.08 -23.41
N LEU A 149 1.70 17.53 -24.45
CA LEU A 149 1.77 16.98 -25.80
C LEU A 149 2.19 18.08 -26.76
N GLU A 150 3.20 17.83 -27.58
CA GLU A 150 3.72 18.81 -28.53
C GLU A 150 3.43 18.42 -29.98
N ASN A 151 3.09 19.45 -30.75
CA ASN A 151 2.79 19.42 -32.16
C ASN A 151 3.68 20.43 -32.90
N PHE A 152 4.48 19.94 -33.83
CA PHE A 152 5.45 20.70 -34.62
C PHE A 152 4.97 20.97 -36.06
N SER A 153 3.73 20.59 -36.41
CA SER A 153 3.15 20.86 -37.74
C SER A 153 2.74 22.31 -37.95
N GLY A 154 2.57 23.08 -36.86
CA GLY A 154 2.05 24.45 -36.88
C GLY A 154 0.53 24.56 -36.95
N VAL A 155 -0.20 23.44 -37.03
CA VAL A 155 -1.67 23.38 -36.98
C VAL A 155 -2.12 23.21 -35.52
N PRO A 156 -3.09 23.98 -35.01
CA PRO A 156 -3.62 23.81 -33.65
C PRO A 156 -4.23 22.43 -33.40
N PHE A 157 -4.26 22.01 -32.14
CA PHE A 157 -5.02 20.85 -31.68
C PHE A 157 -6.53 21.09 -31.87
N THR A 158 -7.24 20.04 -32.31
CA THR A 158 -8.69 20.05 -32.41
C THR A 158 -9.35 20.12 -31.03
N GLU A 159 -10.60 20.59 -30.98
CA GLU A 159 -11.38 20.60 -29.74
C GLU A 159 -11.62 19.19 -29.18
N GLN A 160 -11.71 18.19 -30.06
CA GLN A 160 -11.77 16.78 -29.68
C GLN A 160 -10.49 16.34 -28.96
N SER A 161 -9.31 16.69 -29.47
CA SER A 161 -8.03 16.37 -28.85
C SER A 161 -7.84 17.07 -27.49
N LYS A 162 -8.28 18.33 -27.37
CA LYS A 162 -8.31 19.05 -26.07
C LYS A 162 -9.23 18.34 -25.07
N MET A 163 -10.43 17.96 -25.50
CA MET A 163 -11.39 17.23 -24.66
C MET A 163 -10.85 15.85 -24.24
N LEU A 164 -10.19 15.12 -25.14
CA LEU A 164 -9.56 13.83 -24.81
C LEU A 164 -8.47 14.01 -23.76
N LEU A 165 -7.53 14.94 -23.94
CA LEU A 165 -6.48 15.16 -22.95
C LEU A 165 -7.05 15.57 -21.58
N LYS A 166 -8.09 16.41 -21.56
CA LYS A 166 -8.81 16.76 -20.34
C LYS A 166 -9.34 15.52 -19.62
N LEU A 167 -9.99 14.60 -20.33
CA LEU A 167 -10.52 13.37 -19.74
C LEU A 167 -9.41 12.48 -19.18
N PHE A 168 -8.29 12.34 -19.89
CA PHE A 168 -7.12 11.62 -19.37
C PHE A 168 -6.56 12.29 -18.11
N ALA A 169 -6.42 13.61 -18.10
CA ALA A 169 -5.94 14.34 -16.93
C ALA A 169 -6.87 14.17 -15.71
N GLN A 170 -8.18 14.15 -15.93
CA GLN A 170 -9.17 13.84 -14.89
C GLN A 170 -9.03 12.40 -14.39
N GLN A 171 -8.85 11.44 -15.30
CA GLN A 171 -8.65 10.03 -14.95
C GLN A 171 -7.39 9.83 -14.10
N PHE A 172 -6.27 10.41 -14.52
CA PHE A 172 -5.02 10.39 -13.75
C PHE A 172 -5.27 10.98 -12.37
N SER A 173 -5.83 12.19 -12.28
CA SER A 173 -6.13 12.86 -11.00
C SER A 173 -6.98 12.01 -10.06
N ASN A 174 -7.98 11.30 -10.59
CA ASN A 174 -8.82 10.37 -9.82
C ASN A 174 -8.03 9.18 -9.28
N ILE A 175 -7.12 8.61 -10.06
CA ILE A 175 -6.27 7.49 -9.62
C ILE A 175 -5.27 7.92 -8.56
N TYR A 176 -4.65 9.10 -8.70
CA TYR A 176 -3.82 9.68 -7.63
C TYR A 176 -4.65 9.87 -6.35
N THR A 177 -5.87 10.38 -6.49
CA THR A 177 -6.79 10.57 -5.36
C THR A 177 -7.12 9.23 -4.68
N LEU A 178 -7.48 8.20 -5.44
CA LEU A 178 -7.77 6.87 -4.90
C LEU A 178 -6.56 6.24 -4.21
N LYS A 179 -5.38 6.30 -4.84
CA LYS A 179 -4.12 5.79 -4.26
C LYS A 179 -3.76 6.52 -2.98
N HIS A 180 -3.90 7.84 -2.97
CA HIS A 180 -3.66 8.64 -1.77
C HIS A 180 -4.62 8.29 -0.63
N TYR A 181 -5.91 8.09 -0.93
CA TYR A 181 -6.88 7.62 0.08
C TYR A 181 -6.55 6.22 0.61
N GLN A 182 -6.09 5.30 -0.25
CA GLN A 182 -5.63 3.97 0.16
C GLN A 182 -4.44 4.07 1.11
N GLU A 183 -3.38 4.79 0.72
CA GLU A 183 -2.18 4.99 1.55
C GLU A 183 -2.52 5.63 2.91
N GLN A 184 -3.36 6.67 2.93
CA GLN A 184 -3.81 7.28 4.18
C GLN A 184 -4.62 6.32 5.04
N SER A 185 -5.44 5.47 4.43
CA SER A 185 -6.20 4.44 5.15
C SER A 185 -5.28 3.42 5.79
N ASP A 186 -4.23 2.97 5.07
CA ASP A 186 -3.24 2.02 5.56
C ASP A 186 -2.40 2.62 6.71
N ILE A 187 -1.95 3.87 6.57
CA ILE A 187 -1.24 4.58 7.64
C ILE A 187 -2.13 4.73 8.88
N ARG A 188 -3.40 5.11 8.68
CA ARG A 188 -4.36 5.25 9.78
C ARG A 188 -4.62 3.92 10.47
N TYR A 189 -4.73 2.84 9.70
CA TYR A 189 -4.84 1.48 10.22
C TYR A 189 -3.65 1.14 11.12
N GLN A 190 -2.43 1.32 10.61
CA GLN A 190 -1.20 1.03 11.37
C GLN A 190 -1.12 1.87 12.66
N ASN A 191 -1.49 3.15 12.58
CA ASN A 191 -1.53 4.03 13.75
C ASN A 191 -2.54 3.54 14.80
N ILE A 192 -3.73 3.11 14.40
CA ILE A 192 -4.73 2.58 15.34
C ILE A 192 -4.22 1.30 16.00
N THR A 193 -3.67 0.36 15.22
CA THR A 193 -3.07 -0.87 15.76
C THR A 193 -1.97 -0.55 16.78
N ASN A 194 -1.04 0.35 16.44
CA ASN A 194 0.02 0.76 17.35
C ASN A 194 -0.51 1.42 18.63
N VAL A 195 -1.55 2.25 18.53
CA VAL A 195 -2.19 2.86 19.70
C VAL A 195 -2.84 1.81 20.61
N LEU A 196 -3.49 0.80 20.04
CA LEU A 196 -4.08 -0.31 20.81
C LEU A 196 -3.00 -1.13 21.51
N VAL A 197 -1.92 -1.48 20.81
CA VAL A 197 -0.77 -2.19 21.39
C VAL A 197 -0.17 -1.39 22.55
N ASN A 198 0.13 -0.11 22.33
CA ASN A 198 0.67 0.76 23.36
C ASN A 198 -0.26 0.87 24.58
N ALA A 199 -1.58 0.92 24.36
CA ALA A 199 -2.55 0.97 25.46
C ALA A 199 -2.52 -0.30 26.33
N ILE A 200 -2.32 -1.48 25.71
CA ILE A 200 -2.14 -2.73 26.44
C ILE A 200 -0.82 -2.71 27.21
N GLU A 201 0.28 -2.29 26.58
CA GLU A 201 1.60 -2.24 27.21
C GLU A 201 1.65 -1.29 28.41
N VAL A 202 0.94 -0.16 28.36
CA VAL A 202 0.79 0.74 29.52
C VAL A 202 0.05 0.05 30.67
N LYS A 203 -0.92 -0.81 30.35
CA LYS A 203 -1.73 -1.52 31.34
C LYS A 203 -1.04 -2.77 31.90
N ASP A 204 -0.29 -3.48 31.07
CA ASP A 204 0.48 -4.69 31.37
C ASP A 204 1.97 -4.41 31.11
N SER A 205 2.58 -3.68 32.03
CA SER A 205 3.96 -3.16 31.89
C SER A 205 5.04 -4.24 31.74
N TYR A 206 4.73 -5.51 32.00
CA TYR A 206 5.65 -6.62 31.80
C TYR A 206 5.66 -7.14 30.35
N THR A 207 4.76 -6.66 29.50
CA THR A 207 4.60 -7.12 28.11
C THR A 207 5.09 -6.13 27.06
N VAL A 208 5.92 -5.15 27.45
CA VAL A 208 6.48 -4.19 26.48
C VAL A 208 7.25 -4.92 25.37
N GLY A 209 6.88 -4.64 24.12
CA GLY A 209 7.42 -5.27 22.93
C GLY A 209 6.99 -6.72 22.69
N HIS A 210 6.21 -7.33 23.57
CA HIS A 210 5.74 -8.72 23.46
C HIS A 210 4.95 -8.95 22.17
N ALA A 211 3.93 -8.12 21.93
CA ALA A 211 3.10 -8.24 20.74
C ALA A 211 3.94 -8.19 19.45
N ASN A 212 4.96 -7.32 19.40
CA ASN A 212 5.87 -7.22 18.25
C ASN A 212 6.72 -8.48 18.07
N ARG A 213 7.27 -9.06 19.15
CA ARG A 213 8.04 -10.31 19.08
C ARG A 213 7.19 -11.51 18.67
N VAL A 214 5.95 -11.61 19.19
CA VAL A 214 4.99 -12.63 18.78
C VAL A 214 4.62 -12.49 17.30
N GLN A 215 4.38 -11.26 16.84
CA GLN A 215 4.16 -11.00 15.41
C GLN A 215 5.35 -11.43 14.57
N GLU A 216 6.57 -11.05 14.94
CA GLU A 216 7.79 -11.40 14.21
C GLU A 216 7.99 -12.92 14.12
N LEU A 217 7.88 -13.62 15.25
CA LEU A 217 7.96 -15.09 15.31
C LEU A 217 6.89 -15.75 14.44
N SER A 218 5.65 -15.27 14.51
CA SER A 218 4.54 -15.77 13.69
C SER A 218 4.83 -15.60 12.18
N LEU A 219 5.42 -14.48 11.78
CA LEU A 219 5.80 -14.22 10.39
C LEU A 219 6.98 -15.09 9.92
N LYS A 220 7.95 -15.37 10.80
CA LYS A 220 9.04 -16.32 10.51
C LYS A 220 8.49 -17.72 10.25
N ILE A 221 7.56 -18.19 11.09
CA ILE A 221 6.87 -19.48 10.89
C ILE A 221 6.11 -19.48 9.56
N ALA A 222 5.29 -18.46 9.31
CA ALA A 222 4.49 -18.32 8.09
C ALA A 222 5.32 -18.35 6.79
N SER A 223 6.49 -17.72 6.82
CA SER A 223 7.43 -17.71 5.70
C SER A 223 7.99 -19.10 5.41
N LYS A 224 8.36 -19.87 6.44
CA LYS A 224 8.88 -21.24 6.31
C LYS A 224 7.87 -22.17 5.64
N ILE A 225 6.59 -22.03 5.96
CA ILE A 225 5.49 -22.83 5.38
C ILE A 225 4.87 -22.25 4.11
N LYS A 226 5.36 -21.09 3.64
CA LYS A 226 4.93 -20.44 2.39
C LYS A 226 3.42 -20.11 2.35
N LEU A 227 2.90 -19.51 3.44
CA LEU A 227 1.58 -18.90 3.40
C LEU A 227 1.50 -17.82 2.31
N SER A 228 0.32 -17.62 1.73
CA SER A 228 0.12 -16.54 0.74
C SER A 228 0.20 -15.16 1.40
N ASP A 229 0.54 -14.13 0.62
CA ASP A 229 0.66 -12.74 1.11
C ASP A 229 -0.64 -12.25 1.79
N GLU A 230 -1.79 -12.69 1.29
CA GLU A 230 -3.09 -12.41 1.89
C GLU A 230 -3.22 -12.99 3.30
N ARG A 231 -2.86 -14.28 3.48
CA ARG A 231 -2.88 -14.94 4.80
C ARG A 231 -1.85 -14.37 5.74
N ILE A 232 -0.66 -14.03 5.23
CA ILE A 232 0.41 -13.37 6.00
C ILE A 232 -0.10 -12.04 6.56
N ASN A 233 -0.82 -11.23 5.78
CA ASN A 233 -1.38 -9.96 6.27
C ASN A 233 -2.42 -10.17 7.38
N VAL A 234 -3.29 -11.18 7.27
CA VAL A 234 -4.26 -11.52 8.32
C VAL A 234 -3.55 -11.98 9.59
N LEU A 235 -2.61 -12.93 9.48
CA LEU A 235 -1.81 -13.43 10.59
C LEU A 235 -1.02 -12.31 11.28
N LYS A 236 -0.39 -11.42 10.50
CA LYS A 236 0.37 -10.27 11.00
C LYS A 236 -0.47 -9.43 11.96
N ASN A 237 -1.70 -9.11 11.54
CA ASN A 237 -2.60 -8.25 12.30
C ASN A 237 -3.24 -8.97 13.49
N ALA A 238 -3.55 -10.26 13.35
CA ALA A 238 -4.02 -11.08 14.47
C ALA A 238 -2.94 -11.28 15.54
N ALA A 239 -1.69 -11.55 15.15
CA ALA A 239 -0.59 -11.76 16.08
C ALA A 239 -0.27 -10.52 16.91
N ILE A 240 -0.31 -9.31 16.33
CA ILE A 240 -0.06 -8.07 17.07
C ILE A 240 -1.23 -7.66 17.97
N LEU A 241 -2.46 -8.06 17.63
CA LEU A 241 -3.68 -7.70 18.36
C LEU A 241 -4.25 -8.84 19.24
N HIS A 242 -3.59 -10.00 19.31
CA HIS A 242 -4.12 -11.19 19.99
C HIS A 242 -4.57 -10.91 21.43
N ASP A 243 -3.82 -10.04 22.11
CA ASP A 243 -3.98 -9.70 23.51
C ASP A 243 -4.80 -8.42 23.78
N VAL A 244 -5.40 -7.78 22.76
CA VAL A 244 -6.12 -6.50 22.91
C VAL A 244 -7.27 -6.56 23.91
N GLY A 245 -7.82 -7.75 24.14
CA GLY A 245 -8.84 -7.97 25.16
C GLY A 245 -8.37 -7.80 26.60
N LYS A 246 -7.06 -7.75 26.87
CA LYS A 246 -6.51 -7.44 28.20
C LYS A 246 -6.93 -6.06 28.70
N ILE A 247 -7.36 -5.16 27.80
CA ILE A 247 -8.02 -3.89 28.15
C ILE A 247 -9.24 -4.12 29.07
N GLY A 248 -9.95 -5.24 28.91
CA GLY A 248 -11.10 -5.59 29.76
C GLY A 248 -10.75 -6.23 31.10
N ILE A 249 -9.48 -6.58 31.36
CA ILE A 249 -9.06 -7.30 32.57
C ILE A 249 -8.62 -6.32 33.66
N PRO A 250 -8.93 -6.54 34.96
CA PRO A 250 -8.46 -5.66 36.03
C PRO A 250 -6.93 -5.57 36.07
N THR A 251 -6.37 -4.36 36.15
CA THR A 251 -4.91 -4.15 36.15
C THR A 251 -4.24 -4.88 37.31
N GLU A 252 -4.86 -4.88 38.49
CA GLU A 252 -4.40 -5.56 39.71
C GLU A 252 -4.11 -7.05 39.49
N VAL A 253 -4.90 -7.70 38.61
CA VAL A 253 -4.77 -9.11 38.26
C VAL A 253 -3.63 -9.31 37.26
N LEU A 254 -3.51 -8.44 36.25
CA LEU A 254 -2.47 -8.51 35.22
C LEU A 254 -1.06 -8.33 35.81
N ILE A 255 -0.87 -7.35 36.70
CA ILE A 255 0.45 -6.99 37.22
C ILE A 255 0.81 -7.67 38.55
N LYS A 256 0.02 -8.66 38.99
CA LYS A 256 0.19 -9.32 40.29
C LYS A 256 1.57 -10.01 40.37
N PRO A 257 2.44 -9.65 41.33
CA PRO A 257 3.77 -10.25 41.48
C PRO A 257 3.74 -11.60 42.22
N ALA A 258 2.67 -12.38 42.01
CA ALA A 258 2.44 -13.67 42.67
C ALA A 258 1.58 -14.57 41.79
N LYS A 259 1.49 -15.85 42.16
CA LYS A 259 0.57 -16.78 41.50
C LYS A 259 -0.86 -16.26 41.60
N LEU A 260 -1.59 -16.37 40.49
CA LEU A 260 -3.00 -16.08 40.42
C LEU A 260 -3.78 -17.17 41.16
N THR A 261 -4.89 -16.77 41.78
CA THR A 261 -5.94 -17.68 42.24
C THR A 261 -6.71 -18.21 41.04
N ASP A 262 -7.43 -19.32 41.21
CA ASP A 262 -8.26 -19.90 40.13
C ASP A 262 -9.29 -18.89 39.59
N GLN A 263 -9.82 -18.03 40.45
CA GLN A 263 -10.79 -17.01 40.04
C GLN A 263 -10.13 -15.89 39.22
N GLU A 264 -8.95 -15.42 39.64
CA GLU A 264 -8.16 -14.43 38.89
C GLU A 264 -7.72 -15.00 37.54
N TYR A 265 -7.32 -16.27 37.49
CA TYR A 265 -6.96 -16.95 36.25
C TYR A 265 -8.15 -17.03 35.30
N LYS A 266 -9.35 -17.41 35.78
CA LYS A 266 -10.58 -17.38 34.98
C LYS A 266 -10.88 -16.00 34.41
N THR A 267 -10.65 -14.94 35.19
CA THR A 267 -10.79 -13.57 34.69
C THR A 267 -9.82 -13.28 33.56
N ILE A 268 -8.54 -13.70 33.64
CA ILE A 268 -7.61 -13.56 32.51
C ILE A 268 -8.10 -14.32 31.28
N GLN A 269 -8.67 -15.51 31.44
CA GLN A 269 -9.19 -16.32 30.32
C GLN A 269 -10.35 -15.65 29.57
N GLU A 270 -10.92 -14.54 30.06
CA GLU A 270 -11.93 -13.76 29.35
C GLU A 270 -11.35 -12.85 28.26
N HIS A 271 -10.04 -12.58 28.26
CA HIS A 271 -9.47 -11.64 27.30
C HIS A 271 -9.63 -12.04 25.83
N PRO A 272 -9.65 -13.32 25.39
CA PRO A 272 -9.92 -13.64 23.99
C PRO A 272 -11.32 -13.20 23.58
N LEU A 273 -12.31 -13.37 24.46
CA LEU A 273 -13.68 -12.88 24.24
C LEU A 273 -13.74 -11.36 24.16
N HIS A 274 -13.02 -10.66 25.03
CA HIS A 274 -12.89 -9.21 24.95
C HIS A 274 -12.19 -8.77 23.65
N ALA A 275 -11.15 -9.48 23.21
CA ALA A 275 -10.44 -9.21 21.96
C ALA A 275 -11.40 -9.35 20.78
N GLN A 276 -12.16 -10.45 20.70
CA GLN A 276 -13.18 -10.64 19.68
C GLN A 276 -14.20 -9.50 19.68
N LYS A 277 -14.72 -9.11 20.84
CA LYS A 277 -15.70 -8.01 20.97
C LYS A 277 -15.14 -6.66 20.49
N ILE A 278 -13.89 -6.34 20.84
CA ILE A 278 -13.22 -5.09 20.43
C ILE A 278 -12.98 -5.09 18.92
N LEU A 279 -12.38 -6.17 18.41
CA LEU A 279 -11.95 -6.27 17.02
C LEU A 279 -13.12 -6.41 16.05
N SER A 280 -14.23 -7.04 16.47
CA SER A 280 -15.45 -7.15 15.65
C SER A 280 -16.15 -5.79 15.43
N GLY A 281 -15.76 -4.74 16.16
CA GLY A 281 -16.23 -3.38 15.92
C GLY A 281 -15.57 -2.68 14.71
N ILE A 282 -14.58 -3.32 14.08
CA ILE A 282 -13.84 -2.76 12.95
C ILE A 282 -14.20 -3.54 11.68
N ASP A 283 -14.66 -2.82 10.66
CA ASP A 283 -14.96 -3.42 9.35
C ASP A 283 -13.71 -4.10 8.77
N GLY A 284 -13.87 -5.34 8.30
CA GLY A 284 -12.77 -6.14 7.76
C GLY A 284 -11.94 -6.92 8.82
N PHE A 285 -12.25 -6.82 10.11
CA PHE A 285 -11.50 -7.51 11.18
C PHE A 285 -12.13 -8.82 11.65
N ALA A 286 -13.22 -9.29 11.01
CA ALA A 286 -13.92 -10.49 11.47
C ALA A 286 -12.98 -11.70 11.62
N GLU A 287 -12.08 -11.92 10.66
CA GLU A 287 -11.11 -13.00 10.73
C GLU A 287 -10.00 -12.74 11.75
N ILE A 288 -9.48 -11.52 11.82
CA ILE A 288 -8.49 -11.11 12.83
C ILE A 288 -9.03 -11.35 14.25
N ALA A 289 -10.31 -11.01 14.46
CA ALA A 289 -11.03 -11.21 15.71
C ALA A 289 -11.17 -12.69 16.05
N GLU A 290 -11.45 -13.56 15.06
CA GLU A 290 -11.55 -15.00 15.26
C GLU A 290 -10.19 -15.64 15.61
N LEU A 291 -9.11 -15.20 14.97
CA LEU A 291 -7.76 -15.67 15.29
C LEU A 291 -7.33 -15.25 16.70
N ALA A 292 -7.56 -13.98 17.06
CA ALA A 292 -7.33 -13.48 18.42
C ALA A 292 -8.25 -14.18 19.45
N TYR A 293 -9.45 -14.61 19.06
CA TYR A 293 -10.34 -15.36 19.95
C TYR A 293 -9.83 -16.79 20.22
N CYS A 294 -9.21 -17.44 19.23
CA CYS A 294 -8.81 -18.84 19.30
C CYS A 294 -7.34 -19.08 19.68
N HIS A 295 -6.53 -18.04 19.90
CA HIS A 295 -5.07 -18.21 20.10
C HIS A 295 -4.66 -18.97 21.39
N HIS A 296 -5.62 -19.27 22.28
CA HIS A 296 -5.42 -20.12 23.46
C HIS A 296 -6.06 -21.52 23.35
N GLU A 297 -6.55 -21.89 22.17
CA GLU A 297 -7.06 -23.25 21.92
C GLU A 297 -5.90 -24.23 21.80
N HIS A 298 -5.93 -25.30 22.59
CA HIS A 298 -4.88 -26.32 22.55
C HIS A 298 -5.20 -27.37 21.49
N TYR A 299 -4.18 -27.89 20.82
CA TYR A 299 -4.33 -28.88 19.76
C TYR A 299 -5.18 -30.10 20.17
N ASP A 300 -5.12 -30.53 21.43
CA ASP A 300 -5.87 -31.66 21.98
C ASP A 300 -7.32 -31.35 22.41
N GLY A 301 -7.74 -30.09 22.39
CA GLY A 301 -9.05 -29.60 22.82
C GLY A 301 -9.15 -29.19 24.29
N THR A 302 -8.04 -29.17 25.04
CA THR A 302 -8.03 -28.75 26.46
C THR A 302 -7.89 -27.24 26.69
N GLY A 303 -7.74 -26.48 25.60
CA GLY A 303 -7.62 -25.02 25.64
C GLY A 303 -8.95 -24.31 25.80
N TYR A 304 -8.92 -23.00 25.57
CA TYR A 304 -10.08 -22.11 25.72
C TYR A 304 -10.06 -21.07 24.59
N PRO A 305 -11.19 -20.41 24.28
CA PRO A 305 -12.48 -20.39 24.99
C PRO A 305 -13.53 -21.44 24.58
N ARG A 306 -13.40 -22.09 23.42
CA ARG A 306 -14.37 -23.06 22.87
C ARG A 306 -13.95 -24.52 23.05
N GLY A 307 -12.68 -24.81 23.32
CA GLY A 307 -12.18 -26.19 23.42
C GLY A 307 -12.12 -26.86 22.05
N LEU A 308 -11.71 -26.10 21.03
CA LEU A 308 -11.56 -26.60 19.66
C LEU A 308 -10.37 -27.56 19.57
N LYS A 309 -10.46 -28.57 18.69
CA LYS A 309 -9.45 -29.61 18.57
C LYS A 309 -8.92 -29.74 17.13
N ASN A 310 -7.62 -30.00 16.99
CA ASN A 310 -6.95 -30.25 15.71
C ASN A 310 -7.29 -29.16 14.67
N GLU A 311 -7.81 -29.58 13.50
CA GLU A 311 -8.19 -28.74 12.36
C GLU A 311 -9.40 -27.81 12.62
N GLN A 312 -10.09 -27.96 13.75
CA GLN A 312 -11.14 -27.02 14.14
C GLN A 312 -10.56 -25.66 14.57
N ILE A 313 -9.30 -25.65 15.00
CA ILE A 313 -8.60 -24.42 15.39
C ILE A 313 -8.06 -23.79 14.10
N PRO A 314 -8.38 -22.51 13.82
CA PRO A 314 -7.77 -21.80 12.70
C PRO A 314 -6.25 -21.95 12.74
N PHE A 315 -5.65 -22.36 11.62
CA PHE A 315 -4.23 -22.71 11.59
C PHE A 315 -3.34 -21.53 11.99
N GLU A 316 -3.69 -20.31 11.56
CA GLU A 316 -3.01 -19.09 11.97
C GLU A 316 -3.11 -18.80 13.47
N ALA A 317 -4.19 -19.21 14.14
CA ALA A 317 -4.30 -19.08 15.60
C ALA A 317 -3.34 -20.04 16.32
N GLN A 318 -3.08 -21.23 15.75
CA GLN A 318 -2.09 -22.18 16.25
C GLN A 318 -0.65 -21.64 16.09
N ILE A 319 -0.38 -20.89 15.00
CA ILE A 319 0.88 -20.16 14.81
C ILE A 319 1.05 -19.08 15.89
N ILE A 320 0.02 -18.27 16.15
CA ILE A 320 0.06 -17.23 17.18
C ILE A 320 0.29 -17.86 18.56
N GLN A 321 -0.39 -18.96 18.88
CA GLN A 321 -0.25 -19.66 20.16
C GLN A 321 1.20 -20.09 20.43
N ILE A 322 1.82 -20.80 19.49
CA ILE A 322 3.17 -21.33 19.72
C ILE A 322 4.19 -20.18 19.82
N ALA A 323 3.99 -19.10 19.05
CA ALA A 323 4.81 -17.89 19.12
C ALA A 323 4.65 -17.15 20.46
N ASP A 324 3.41 -16.97 20.93
CA ASP A 324 3.09 -16.36 22.23
C ASP A 324 3.72 -17.15 23.39
N VAL A 325 3.48 -18.47 23.44
CA VAL A 325 4.01 -19.30 24.53
C VAL A 325 5.54 -19.35 24.50
N PHE A 326 6.15 -19.38 23.32
CA PHE A 326 7.61 -19.31 23.21
C PHE A 326 8.14 -17.97 23.73
N ASP A 327 7.60 -16.83 23.28
CA ASP A 327 8.04 -15.51 23.77
C ASP A 327 7.80 -15.35 25.28
N ALA A 328 6.67 -15.84 25.77
CA ALA A 328 6.33 -15.87 27.19
C ALA A 328 7.32 -16.70 28.02
N MET A 329 7.91 -17.75 27.44
CA MET A 329 8.95 -18.56 28.08
C MET A 329 10.31 -17.87 28.09
N THR A 330 10.70 -17.23 26.99
CA THR A 330 12.03 -16.65 26.79
C THR A 330 12.15 -15.19 27.22
N SER A 331 11.05 -14.54 27.61
CA SER A 331 11.04 -13.16 28.12
C SER A 331 10.98 -13.10 29.65
N GLU A 332 11.55 -12.04 30.24
CA GLU A 332 11.43 -11.77 31.68
C GLU A 332 10.00 -11.38 32.07
N ARG A 333 9.53 -11.85 33.23
CA ARG A 333 8.20 -11.51 33.79
C ARG A 333 8.31 -11.20 35.28
N ALA A 334 7.32 -10.49 35.83
CA ALA A 334 7.24 -10.08 37.24
C ALA A 334 7.57 -11.18 38.25
N TYR A 335 7.14 -12.40 37.96
CA TYR A 335 7.19 -13.55 38.87
C TYR A 335 8.18 -14.64 38.46
N ARG A 336 8.90 -14.48 37.32
CA ARG A 336 9.78 -15.52 36.78
C ARG A 336 10.89 -14.96 35.89
N GLN A 337 12.10 -15.49 36.06
CA GLN A 337 13.18 -15.30 35.08
C GLN A 337 12.86 -15.98 33.75
N ALA A 338 13.41 -15.43 32.67
CA ALA A 338 13.35 -16.02 31.33
C ALA A 338 13.97 -17.43 31.33
N PHE A 339 13.37 -18.35 30.57
CA PHE A 339 13.98 -19.63 30.25
C PHE A 339 15.04 -19.44 29.15
N SER A 340 16.04 -20.33 29.12
CA SER A 340 16.91 -20.42 27.94
C SER A 340 16.11 -20.96 26.75
N VAL A 341 16.57 -20.65 25.54
CA VAL A 341 15.95 -21.13 24.30
C VAL A 341 15.86 -22.67 24.29
N GLU A 342 16.91 -23.37 24.73
CA GLU A 342 16.92 -24.84 24.79
C GLU A 342 15.82 -25.36 25.72
N LYS A 343 15.61 -24.71 26.86
CA LYS A 343 14.57 -25.10 27.80
C LYS A 343 13.18 -24.78 27.26
N ALA A 344 12.99 -23.65 26.59
CA ALA A 344 11.74 -23.31 25.94
C ALA A 344 11.38 -24.33 24.85
N LEU A 345 12.35 -24.71 24.00
CA LEU A 345 12.17 -25.74 22.96
C LEU A 345 11.85 -27.12 23.57
N ALA A 346 12.51 -27.50 24.67
CA ALA A 346 12.21 -28.75 25.37
C ALA A 346 10.74 -28.82 25.83
N VAL A 347 10.20 -27.71 26.36
CA VAL A 347 8.77 -27.63 26.73
C VAL A 347 7.87 -27.76 25.50
N LEU A 348 8.20 -27.10 24.39
CA LEU A 348 7.41 -27.25 23.14
C LEU A 348 7.38 -28.70 22.64
N ILE A 349 8.51 -29.42 22.76
CA ILE A 349 8.63 -30.84 22.37
C ILE A 349 7.80 -31.73 23.29
N GLU A 350 7.84 -31.51 24.61
CA GLU A 350 7.04 -32.27 25.58
C GLU A 350 5.53 -32.09 25.35
N GLU A 351 5.14 -30.92 24.85
CA GLU A 351 3.74 -30.53 24.60
C GLU A 351 3.27 -30.75 23.16
N LYS A 352 4.11 -31.36 22.32
CA LYS A 352 3.84 -31.63 20.90
C LYS A 352 2.64 -32.56 20.73
N GLY A 353 1.63 -32.11 19.97
CA GLY A 353 0.39 -32.85 19.76
C GLY A 353 -0.57 -32.85 20.95
N ARG A 354 -0.22 -32.14 22.04
CA ARG A 354 -1.10 -31.87 23.18
C ARG A 354 -1.54 -30.41 23.17
N GLN A 355 -0.64 -29.50 23.52
CA GLN A 355 -0.89 -28.07 23.43
C GLN A 355 -0.69 -27.57 21.99
N PHE A 356 0.41 -27.98 21.35
CA PHE A 356 0.84 -27.41 20.08
C PHE A 356 0.63 -28.34 18.89
N HIS A 357 0.36 -27.75 17.72
CA HIS A 357 0.35 -28.47 16.46
C HIS A 357 1.72 -29.13 16.21
N PRO A 358 1.78 -30.45 15.90
CA PRO A 358 3.05 -31.16 15.72
C PRO A 358 4.02 -30.50 14.72
N GLU A 359 3.52 -30.09 13.56
CA GLU A 359 4.33 -29.45 12.51
C GLU A 359 4.91 -28.10 12.95
N LEU A 360 4.15 -27.31 13.72
CA LEU A 360 4.60 -26.00 14.18
C LEU A 360 5.74 -26.13 15.20
N VAL A 361 5.73 -27.18 16.02
CA VAL A 361 6.85 -27.48 16.92
C VAL A 361 8.11 -27.80 16.12
N ASP A 362 8.00 -28.60 15.05
CA ASP A 362 9.14 -28.94 14.20
C ASP A 362 9.72 -27.69 13.52
N ILE A 363 8.87 -26.81 12.99
CA ILE A 363 9.29 -25.53 12.41
C ILE A 363 9.98 -24.64 13.45
N MET A 364 9.47 -24.56 14.67
CA MET A 364 10.08 -23.77 15.74
C MET A 364 11.49 -24.27 16.10
N ILE A 365 11.71 -25.59 16.08
CA ILE A 365 13.03 -26.18 16.30
C ILE A 365 13.97 -25.80 15.15
N GLU A 366 13.54 -25.93 13.90
CA GLU A 366 14.33 -25.56 12.72
C GLU A 366 14.74 -24.08 12.74
N LEU A 367 13.80 -23.16 13.00
CA LEU A 367 14.06 -21.72 13.05
C LEU A 367 15.15 -21.36 14.07
N ASN A 368 15.21 -22.08 15.20
CA ASN A 368 16.20 -21.83 16.25
C ASN A 368 17.54 -22.56 16.03
N GLN A 369 17.62 -23.48 15.06
CA GLN A 369 18.86 -24.09 14.62
C GLN A 369 19.54 -23.28 13.50
N ASP A 370 18.75 -22.68 12.60
CA ASP A 370 19.24 -21.84 11.50
C ASP A 370 19.83 -20.50 11.99
N GLU A 371 19.49 -20.04 13.22
CA GLU A 371 20.02 -18.82 13.85
C GLU A 371 21.32 -19.05 14.67
N ARG A 372 21.83 -20.29 14.76
CA ARG A 372 23.12 -20.63 15.40
C ARG A 372 24.22 -20.84 14.38
#